data_AF-A0A1H5EVA9-F1
#
_entry.id   AF-A0A1H5EVA9-F1
#
_cell.length_a   1.000
_cell.length_b   1.000
_cell.length_c   1.000
_cell.angle_alpha   90.00
_cell.angle_beta   90.00
_cell.angle_gamma   90.00
#
_symmetry.space_group_name_H-M   'P 1'
#
loop_
_entity.id
_entity.type
_entity.pdbx_description
1 polymer ?
#
loop_
_entity_poly.entity_id
_entity_poly.type
_entity_poly.pdbx_seq_one_letter_code
_entity_poly.pdbx_strand_id
1 'polypeptide(L)' 'MNGADPVAAIERWLAAGGELRTRQVRGGIAVDLVTCDRLDVVETITVPADAHDATLAALLTAADKPD' A
#
# COMPACT_ATOMS: atom_id res chain seq x y z
N MET A 1 -14.84 9.35 13.11
CA MET A 1 -13.75 8.41 12.74
C MET A 1 -12.75 9.21 11.93
N ASN A 2 -11.54 9.45 12.44
CA ASN A 2 -10.46 10.01 11.64
C ASN A 2 -9.98 8.91 10.69
N GLY A 3 -10.73 8.68 9.61
CA GLY A 3 -10.32 7.79 8.53
C GLY A 3 -9.21 8.49 7.77
N ALA A 4 -7.95 8.29 8.20
CA ALA A 4 -6.82 8.69 7.40
C ALA A 4 -6.96 8.01 6.03
N ASP A 5 -6.93 8.81 4.96
CA ASP A 5 -7.00 8.30 3.60
C ASP A 5 -5.78 7.38 3.36
N PRO A 6 -6.00 6.06 3.14
CA PRO A 6 -4.91 5.11 2.97
C PRO A 6 -4.06 5.44 1.73
N VAL A 7 -4.63 6.14 0.73
CA VAL A 7 -3.89 6.60 -0.45
C VAL A 7 -2.88 7.67 -0.05
N ALA A 8 -3.30 8.69 0.70
CA ALA A 8 -2.41 9.76 1.16
C ALA A 8 -1.33 9.26 2.14
N ALA A 9 -1.57 8.17 2.88
CA ALA A 9 -0.55 7.52 3.69
C ALA A 9 0.52 6.84 2.81
N ILE A 10 0.09 6.13 1.77
CA ILE A 10 0.97 5.43 0.83
C ILE A 10 1.77 6.40 -0.03
N GLU A 11 1.17 7.50 -0.50
CA GLU A 11 1.91 8.55 -1.24
C GLU A 11 3.03 9.17 -0.39
N ARG A 12 2.75 9.48 0.88
CA ARG A 12 3.77 9.98 1.81
C ARG A 12 4.87 8.97 2.07
N TRP A 13 4.53 7.68 2.14
CA TRP A 13 5.50 6.60 2.32
C TRP A 13 6.46 6.51 1.14
N LEU A 14 5.93 6.47 -0.08
CA LEU A 14 6.73 6.44 -1.30
C LEU A 14 7.60 7.69 -1.43
N ALA A 15 7.07 8.88 -1.10
CA ALA A 15 7.83 10.13 -1.12
C ALA A 15 8.97 10.18 -0.11
N ALA A 16 8.87 9.42 1.00
CA ALA A 16 9.95 9.25 1.97
C ALA A 16 11.02 8.24 1.51
N GLY A 17 10.87 7.68 0.29
CA GLY A 17 11.73 6.63 -0.23
C GLY A 17 11.46 5.28 0.43
N GLY A 18 10.22 5.02 0.84
CA GLY A 18 9.77 3.69 1.27
C GLY A 18 9.26 2.86 0.08
N GLU A 19 9.27 1.54 0.23
CA GLU A 19 8.81 0.59 -0.77
C GLU A 19 7.44 0.00 -0.40
N LEU A 20 6.73 -0.53 -1.39
CA LEU A 20 5.46 -1.23 -1.21
C LEU A 20 5.59 -2.67 -1.69
N ARG A 21 5.03 -3.62 -0.94
CA ARG A 21 4.89 -5.01 -1.37
C ARG A 21 3.45 -5.45 -1.28
N THR A 22 2.97 -6.10 -2.34
CA THR A 22 1.61 -6.64 -2.35
C THR A 22 1.65 -8.16 -2.25
N ARG A 23 0.75 -8.73 -1.44
CA ARG A 23 0.58 -10.17 -1.34
C ARG A 23 -0.89 -10.54 -1.30
N GLN A 24 -1.25 -11.59 -2.01
CA GLN A 24 -2.60 -12.14 -2.00
C GLN A 24 -2.88 -12.78 -0.63
N VAL A 25 -4.03 -12.45 -0.03
CA VAL A 25 -4.50 -13.04 1.23
C VAL A 25 -5.91 -13.57 1.05
N ARG A 26 -6.37 -14.43 1.97
CA ARG A 26 -7.73 -14.96 1.90
C ARG A 26 -8.74 -13.81 2.07
N GLY A 27 -9.45 -13.48 0.99
CA GLY A 27 -10.47 -12.44 0.99
C GLY A 27 -10.00 -11.05 0.55
N GLY A 28 -8.79 -10.92 -0.02
CA GLY A 28 -8.32 -9.62 -0.53
C GLY A 28 -6.82 -9.58 -0.81
N ILE A 29 -6.26 -8.37 -0.81
CA ILE A 29 -4.84 -8.11 -1.00
C ILE A 29 -4.29 -7.39 0.21
N ALA A 30 -3.18 -7.87 0.75
CA ALA A 30 -2.41 -7.14 1.74
C ALA A 30 -1.35 -6.30 1.03
N VAL A 31 -1.26 -5.03 1.41
CA VAL A 31 -0.23 -4.07 0.99
C VAL A 31 0.65 -3.80 2.21
N ASP A 32 1.89 -4.25 2.13
CA ASP A 32 2.91 -4.09 3.15
C ASP A 32 3.77 -2.86 2.82
N LEU A 33 3.85 -1.89 3.73
CA LEU A 33 4.76 -0.75 3.67
C LEU A 33 6.13 -1.20 4.21
N VAL A 34 7.17 -1.22 3.38
CA VAL A 34 8.50 -1.75 3.74
C VAL A 34 9.59 -0.70 3.63
N THR A 35 10.49 -0.67 4.61
CA THR A 35 11.65 0.23 4.59
C THR A 35 12.70 -0.26 3.60
N CYS A 36 13.30 0.64 2.82
CA CYS A 36 14.31 0.28 1.81
C CYS A 36 15.61 -0.28 2.40
N ASP A 37 15.94 0.09 3.64
CA ASP A 37 17.25 -0.23 4.24
C ASP A 37 17.27 -1.61 4.94
N ARG A 38 16.10 -2.13 5.37
CA ARG A 38 16.01 -3.40 6.11
C ARG A 38 14.92 -4.35 5.64
N LEU A 39 14.08 -3.94 4.70
CA LEU A 39 12.87 -4.67 4.30
C LEU A 39 11.94 -4.96 5.50
N ASP A 40 12.05 -4.18 6.58
CA ASP A 40 11.17 -4.29 7.73
C ASP A 40 9.79 -3.77 7.33
N VAL A 41 8.76 -4.61 7.52
CA VAL A 41 7.36 -4.24 7.31
C VAL A 41 6.93 -3.32 8.45
N VAL A 42 6.60 -2.08 8.11
CA VAL A 42 6.18 -1.04 9.06
C VAL A 42 4.68 -1.09 9.30
N GLU A 43 3.91 -1.37 8.25
CA GLU A 43 2.46 -1.42 8.32
C GLU A 43 1.92 -2.36 7.23
N THR A 44 0.83 -3.07 7.56
CA THR A 44 0.09 -3.89 6.60
C THR A 44 -1.33 -3.36 6.47
N ILE A 45 -1.71 -2.98 5.25
CA ILE A 45 -3.07 -2.54 4.91
C ILE A 45 -3.74 -3.69 4.16
N THR A 46 -4.88 -4.17 4.66
CA THR A 46 -5.67 -5.18 3.95
C THR A 46 -6.77 -4.51 3.15
N VAL A 47 -6.74 -4.68 1.83
CA VAL A 47 -7.78 -4.25 0.90
C VAL A 47 -8.76 -5.43 0.71
N PRO A 48 -10.03 -5.28 1.12
CA PRO A 48 -11.05 -6.31 0.92
C PRO A 48 -11.30 -6.59 -0.57
N ALA A 49 -11.68 -7.83 -0.90
CA ALA A 49 -11.91 -8.24 -2.28
C ALA A 49 -13.06 -7.50 -3.00
N ASP A 50 -14.01 -7.01 -2.22
CA ASP A 50 -15.15 -6.20 -2.64
C ASP A 50 -14.78 -4.72 -2.88
N ALA A 51 -13.59 -4.28 -2.44
CA ALA A 51 -13.05 -2.94 -2.67
C ALA A 51 -11.88 -2.93 -3.69
N HIS A 52 -11.66 -4.04 -4.41
CA HIS A 52 -10.52 -4.27 -5.29
C HIS A 52 -10.39 -3.27 -6.45
N ASP A 53 -11.43 -2.58 -6.90
CA ASP A 53 -11.31 -1.90 -8.20
C ASP A 53 -10.71 -0.50 -8.10
N ALA A 54 -11.24 0.38 -7.26
CA ALA A 54 -10.78 1.78 -7.23
C ALA A 54 -9.59 1.98 -6.28
N THR A 55 -9.67 1.44 -5.06
CA THR A 55 -8.64 1.65 -4.04
C THR A 55 -7.37 0.89 -4.40
N LEU A 56 -7.44 -0.39 -4.76
CA LEU A 56 -6.25 -1.14 -5.16
C LEU A 56 -5.60 -0.57 -6.43
N ALA A 57 -6.38 -0.17 -7.44
CA ALA A 57 -5.83 0.43 -8.65
C ALA A 57 -5.09 1.73 -8.35
N ALA A 58 -5.63 2.57 -7.45
CA ALA A 58 -4.95 3.78 -6.99
C ALA A 58 -3.65 3.45 -6.23
N LEU A 59 -3.67 2.43 -5.35
CA LEU A 59 -2.48 2.00 -4.60
C LEU A 59 -1.39 1.41 -5.50
N LEU A 60 -1.77 0.58 -6.46
CA LEU A 60 -0.83 -0.01 -7.43
C LEU A 60 -0.29 1.06 -8.39
N THR A 61 -1.12 1.99 -8.86
CA THR A 61 -0.67 3.10 -9.71
C THR A 61 0.31 4.02 -8.98
N ALA A 62 0.10 4.27 -7.68
CA ALA A 62 1.05 5.02 -6.87
C ALA A 62 2.39 4.27 -6.72
N ALA A 63 2.34 2.94 -6.56
CA ALA A 63 3.51 2.07 -6.42
C ALA A 63 4.33 1.92 -7.73
N ASP A 64 3.67 1.97 -8.88
CA ASP A 64 4.27 1.71 -10.21
C ASP A 64 4.94 2.97 -10.82
N LYS A 65 5.22 4.02 -10.04
CA LYS A 65 5.93 5.20 -10.57
C LYS A 65 7.35 4.76 -11.01
N PRO A 66 7.68 4.84 -12.31
CA PRO A 66 9.03 4.54 -12.77
C PRO A 66 9.99 5.63 -12.26
N ASP A 67 11.16 5.19 -11.78
CA ASP A 67 12.31 6.04 -11.41
C ASP A 67 12.63 7.14 -12.45
#